data_AF-A0A0M0J408-F1
#
_entry.id   AF-A0A0M0J408-F1
#
_cell.length_a   1.000
_cell.length_b   1.000
_cell.length_c   1.000
_cell.angle_alpha   90.00
_cell.angle_beta   90.00
_cell.angle_gamma   90.00
#
_symmetry.space_group_name_H-M   'P 1'
#
loop_
_entity.id
_entity.type
_entity.pdbx_description
1 polymer ?
#
loop_
_entity_poly.entity_id
_entity_poly.type
_entity_poly.pdbx_seq_one_letter_code
_entity_poly.pdbx_strand_id
1 'polypeptide(L)'
;MAARIQVGGTELDVTDEEELLLILAGMGTFHEAPDGAPPEYLIGEECKDCISDLQRYLRRDDPMKLAATRAVGSWRVLQNHLIPLLRVTADSDPKLCFEVLKVVVKLTLKPEDLGYKMVNHLKEKKQPDPSIGAYLDELRRYHRAYKSAFVRSDAMGSVVRLLARPLSVREDERSEQDSLSIELLFALLLNLLYTAHPDEPPPEPSRAADVQTRTEVLRSLLVAMEREHALELALYVLQQVEEPGALAYRALNLTLLEIVYYVLSAHTPTALYACGRRPP
;
A
#
# COMPACT_ATOMS: atom_id res chain seq x y z
N MET A 1 -11.58 -15.41 14.02
CA MET A 1 -12.86 -14.88 13.50
C MET A 1 -12.62 -14.35 12.09
N ALA A 2 -12.78 -15.21 11.08
CA ALA A 2 -12.66 -14.81 9.68
C ALA A 2 -13.65 -13.67 9.39
N ALA A 3 -13.15 -12.55 8.85
CA ALA A 3 -14.01 -11.45 8.46
C ALA A 3 -14.90 -11.92 7.31
N ARG A 4 -16.18 -12.21 7.59
CA ARG A 4 -17.19 -12.43 6.55
C ARG A 4 -17.19 -11.20 5.65
N ILE A 5 -16.88 -11.41 4.37
CA ILE A 5 -17.07 -10.39 3.34
C ILE A 5 -18.56 -10.01 3.37
N GLN A 6 -18.87 -8.73 3.55
CA GLN A 6 -20.25 -8.25 3.40
C GLN A 6 -20.56 -8.26 1.90
N VAL A 7 -21.37 -9.24 1.49
CA VAL A 7 -21.86 -9.39 0.11
C VAL A 7 -22.98 -8.37 -0.14
N GLY A 8 -22.93 -7.68 -1.28
CA GLY A 8 -23.87 -6.63 -1.66
C GLY A 8 -23.45 -5.20 -1.31
N GLY A 9 -23.95 -4.23 -2.08
CA GLY A 9 -23.62 -2.81 -1.95
C GLY A 9 -22.45 -2.35 -2.82
N THR A 10 -21.99 -3.17 -3.76
CA THR A 10 -21.03 -2.78 -4.79
C THR A 10 -21.74 -2.31 -6.07
N GLU A 11 -21.00 -1.63 -6.95
CA GLU A 11 -21.48 -1.23 -8.28
C GLU A 11 -21.07 -2.21 -9.38
N LEU A 12 -20.57 -3.39 -8.99
CA LEU A 12 -20.32 -4.48 -9.92
C LEU A 12 -21.66 -5.08 -10.36
N ASP A 13 -21.69 -5.63 -11.58
CA ASP A 13 -22.78 -6.54 -11.89
C ASP A 13 -22.65 -7.84 -11.09
N VAL A 14 -23.76 -8.58 -10.99
CA VAL A 14 -23.84 -9.76 -10.12
C VAL A 14 -22.81 -10.82 -10.53
N THR A 15 -22.55 -10.97 -11.83
CA THR A 15 -21.60 -11.96 -12.34
C THR A 15 -20.18 -11.57 -11.96
N ASP A 16 -19.79 -10.31 -12.19
CA ASP A 16 -18.47 -9.79 -11.81
C ASP A 16 -18.24 -9.86 -10.30
N GLU A 17 -19.26 -9.56 -9.48
CA GLU A 17 -19.18 -9.68 -8.02
C GLU A 17 -18.97 -11.15 -7.59
N GLU A 18 -19.74 -12.09 -8.12
CA GLU A 18 -19.61 -13.52 -7.82
C GLU A 18 -18.25 -14.10 -8.25
N GLU A 19 -17.78 -13.76 -9.46
CA GLU A 19 -16.48 -14.20 -9.97
C GLU A 19 -15.33 -13.66 -9.09
N LEU A 20 -15.40 -12.39 -8.71
CA LEU A 20 -14.37 -11.79 -7.86
C LEU A 20 -14.38 -12.40 -6.46
N LEU A 21 -15.55 -12.69 -5.88
CA LEU A 21 -15.66 -13.37 -4.59
C LEU A 21 -15.11 -14.80 -4.65
N LEU A 22 -15.33 -15.52 -5.76
CA LEU A 22 -14.76 -16.85 -5.97
C LEU A 22 -13.23 -16.80 -6.03
N ILE A 23 -12.67 -15.83 -6.77
CA ILE A 23 -11.22 -15.57 -6.82
C ILE A 23 -10.67 -15.35 -5.41
N LEU A 24 -11.34 -14.53 -4.59
CA LEU A 24 -10.90 -14.25 -3.21
C LEU A 24 -10.96 -15.49 -2.32
N ALA A 25 -11.98 -16.34 -2.48
CA ALA A 25 -12.09 -17.59 -1.73
C ALA A 25 -10.96 -18.57 -2.06
N GLY A 26 -10.51 -18.60 -3.33
CA GLY A 26 -9.40 -19.44 -3.79
C GLY A 26 -8.01 -19.00 -3.30
N MET A 27 -7.87 -17.78 -2.77
CA MET A 27 -6.58 -17.29 -2.25
C MET A 27 -6.17 -17.98 -0.95
N GLY A 28 -7.11 -18.40 -0.12
CA GLY A 28 -6.84 -18.99 1.18
C GLY A 28 -7.76 -18.51 2.28
N THR A 29 -7.55 -19.04 3.48
CA THR A 29 -8.42 -18.81 4.62
C THR A 29 -7.65 -18.91 5.94
N PHE A 30 -8.18 -18.25 6.97
CA PHE A 30 -7.68 -18.41 8.33
C PHE A 30 -8.21 -19.71 8.94
N HIS A 31 -7.29 -20.53 9.45
CA HIS A 31 -7.60 -21.67 10.28
C HIS A 31 -7.37 -21.33 11.76
N GLU A 32 -8.25 -21.84 12.62
CA GLU A 32 -8.05 -21.78 14.06
C GLU A 32 -6.87 -22.67 14.42
N ALA A 33 -5.86 -22.07 15.06
CA ALA A 33 -4.72 -22.81 15.55
C ALA A 33 -5.08 -23.55 16.86
N PRO A 34 -4.49 -24.72 17.14
CA PRO A 34 -4.65 -25.40 18.41
C PRO A 34 -4.22 -24.53 19.60
N ASP A 35 -4.77 -24.84 20.78
CA ASP A 35 -4.26 -24.36 22.08
C ASP A 35 -4.23 -22.83 22.28
N GLY A 36 -5.14 -22.09 21.63
CA GLY A 36 -5.28 -20.65 21.81
C GLY A 36 -4.19 -19.81 21.12
N ALA A 37 -3.39 -20.42 20.26
CA ALA A 37 -2.48 -19.73 19.37
C ALA A 37 -3.24 -18.80 18.40
N PRO A 38 -2.59 -17.74 17.89
CA PRO A 38 -3.22 -16.87 16.89
C PRO A 38 -3.58 -17.67 15.63
N PRO A 39 -4.69 -17.31 14.95
CA PRO A 39 -5.12 -18.02 13.74
C PRO A 39 -4.05 -17.92 12.65
N GLU A 40 -3.84 -19.03 11.95
CA GLU A 40 -2.87 -19.15 10.87
C GLU A 40 -3.58 -18.99 9.52
N TYR A 41 -2.96 -18.30 8.57
CA TYR A 41 -3.50 -18.16 7.23
C TYR A 41 -2.95 -19.26 6.32
N LEU A 42 -3.82 -20.12 5.81
CA LEU A 42 -3.45 -21.18 4.87
C LEU A 42 -3.65 -20.69 3.44
N ILE A 43 -2.62 -20.85 2.62
CA ILE A 43 -2.64 -20.52 1.19
C ILE A 43 -3.52 -21.55 0.46
N GLY A 44 -4.45 -21.09 -0.37
CA GLY A 44 -5.25 -21.96 -1.22
C GLY A 44 -4.43 -22.59 -2.36
N GLU A 45 -4.82 -23.78 -2.81
CA GLU A 45 -4.09 -24.52 -3.87
C GLU A 45 -3.95 -23.70 -5.18
N GLU A 46 -4.99 -22.93 -5.53
CA GLU A 46 -5.04 -22.11 -6.74
C GLU A 46 -4.63 -20.63 -6.48
N CYS A 47 -4.06 -20.31 -5.32
CA CYS A 47 -3.83 -18.92 -4.90
C CYS A 47 -3.04 -18.09 -5.92
N LYS A 48 -2.05 -18.70 -6.59
CA LYS A 48 -1.24 -18.00 -7.61
C LYS A 48 -2.08 -17.58 -8.82
N ASP A 49 -2.99 -18.43 -9.25
CA ASP A 49 -3.90 -18.14 -10.36
C ASP A 49 -4.94 -17.11 -9.91
N CYS A 50 -5.48 -17.24 -8.69
CA CYS A 50 -6.38 -16.25 -8.09
C CYS A 50 -5.74 -14.85 -8.00
N ILE A 51 -4.47 -14.74 -7.59
CA ILE A 51 -3.75 -13.46 -7.57
C ILE A 51 -3.57 -12.90 -8.98
N SER A 52 -3.24 -13.77 -9.95
CA SER A 52 -3.09 -13.38 -11.35
C SER A 52 -4.41 -12.86 -11.96
N ASP A 53 -5.52 -13.51 -11.63
CA ASP A 53 -6.85 -13.10 -12.07
C ASP A 53 -7.32 -11.83 -11.37
N LEU A 54 -7.10 -11.68 -10.06
CA LEU A 54 -7.35 -10.41 -9.36
C LEU A 54 -6.59 -9.25 -10.04
N GLN A 55 -5.31 -9.44 -10.39
CA GLN A 55 -4.56 -8.44 -11.14
C GLN A 55 -5.21 -8.11 -12.50
N ARG A 56 -5.77 -9.10 -13.20
CA ARG A 56 -6.48 -8.90 -14.47
C ARG A 56 -7.77 -8.09 -14.28
N TYR A 57 -8.57 -8.39 -13.27
CA TYR A 57 -9.78 -7.62 -12.93
C TYR A 57 -9.42 -6.16 -12.65
N LEU A 58 -8.46 -5.92 -11.75
CA LEU A 58 -8.06 -4.55 -11.37
C LEU A 58 -7.44 -3.75 -12.52
N ARG A 59 -6.84 -4.41 -13.52
CA ARG A 59 -6.32 -3.74 -14.72
C ARG A 59 -7.40 -3.35 -15.72
N ARG A 60 -8.51 -4.10 -15.78
CA ARG A 60 -9.63 -3.87 -16.71
C ARG A 60 -10.68 -2.91 -16.16
N ASP A 61 -10.58 -2.58 -14.87
CA ASP A 61 -11.51 -1.71 -14.16
C ASP A 61 -11.69 -0.36 -14.88
N ASP A 62 -12.93 0.13 -14.95
CA ASP A 62 -13.22 1.40 -15.59
C ASP A 62 -12.55 2.53 -14.79
N PRO A 63 -11.58 3.27 -15.36
CA PRO A 63 -10.87 4.32 -14.64
C PRO A 63 -11.76 5.50 -14.17
N MET A 64 -13.01 5.60 -14.64
CA MET A 64 -13.98 6.58 -14.15
C MET A 64 -14.77 6.12 -12.91
N LYS A 65 -14.82 4.81 -12.62
CA LYS A 65 -15.63 4.23 -11.54
C LYS A 65 -14.81 3.43 -10.53
N LEU A 66 -13.82 2.69 -11.05
CA LEU A 66 -12.97 1.76 -10.32
C LEU A 66 -13.81 0.81 -9.44
N ALA A 67 -14.86 0.22 -10.02
CA ALA A 67 -15.87 -0.54 -9.30
C ALA A 67 -15.27 -1.78 -8.64
N ALA A 68 -14.42 -2.52 -9.36
CA ALA A 68 -13.74 -3.70 -8.82
C ALA A 68 -12.75 -3.31 -7.70
N THR A 69 -11.98 -2.25 -7.93
CA THR A 69 -11.02 -1.73 -6.95
C THR A 69 -11.72 -1.26 -5.66
N ARG A 70 -12.86 -0.57 -5.80
CA ARG A 70 -13.69 -0.12 -4.67
C ARG A 70 -14.33 -1.29 -3.93
N ALA A 71 -14.80 -2.32 -4.65
CA ALA A 71 -15.33 -3.55 -4.05
C ALA A 71 -14.27 -4.28 -3.22
N VAL A 72 -13.07 -4.48 -3.78
CA VAL A 72 -11.92 -5.08 -3.07
C VAL A 72 -11.57 -4.27 -1.81
N GLY A 73 -11.70 -2.95 -1.86
CA GLY A 73 -11.52 -2.07 -0.71
C GLY A 73 -12.62 -2.19 0.35
N SER A 74 -13.89 -2.24 -0.05
CA SER A 74 -15.02 -2.39 0.87
C SER A 74 -14.99 -3.75 1.58
N TRP A 75 -14.56 -4.79 0.88
CA TRP A 75 -14.40 -6.16 1.41
C TRP A 75 -13.12 -6.36 2.22
N ARG A 76 -12.28 -5.33 2.33
CA ARG A 76 -11.02 -5.35 3.10
C ARG A 76 -10.07 -6.46 2.66
N VAL A 77 -9.98 -6.71 1.36
CA VAL A 77 -9.16 -7.79 0.78
C VAL A 77 -7.69 -7.64 1.16
N LEU A 78 -7.17 -6.41 1.17
CA LEU A 78 -5.78 -6.15 1.58
C LEU A 78 -5.53 -6.63 3.02
N GLN A 79 -6.46 -6.35 3.92
CA GLN A 79 -6.34 -6.71 5.34
C GLN A 79 -6.56 -8.20 5.59
N ASN A 80 -7.50 -8.81 4.89
CA ASN A 80 -7.96 -10.17 5.15
C ASN A 80 -7.19 -11.23 4.37
N HIS A 81 -6.60 -10.89 3.22
CA HIS A 81 -5.93 -11.85 2.33
C HIS A 81 -4.51 -11.40 1.96
N LEU A 82 -4.32 -10.19 1.44
CA LEU A 82 -3.02 -9.80 0.86
C LEU A 82 -1.92 -9.61 1.92
N ILE A 83 -2.21 -8.94 3.03
CA ILE A 83 -1.26 -8.84 4.16
C ILE A 83 -0.91 -10.23 4.70
N PRO A 84 -1.88 -11.10 5.05
CA PRO A 84 -1.58 -12.47 5.47
C PRO A 84 -0.73 -13.24 4.44
N LEU A 85 -1.06 -13.13 3.16
CA LEU A 85 -0.28 -13.76 2.08
C LEU A 85 1.17 -13.26 2.05
N LEU A 86 1.42 -11.95 2.13
CA LEU A 86 2.78 -11.40 2.22
C LEU A 86 3.56 -12.01 3.37
N ARG A 87 2.90 -12.22 4.52
CA ARG A 87 3.53 -12.79 5.72
C ARG A 87 3.97 -14.23 5.51
N VAL A 88 3.05 -15.07 5.05
CA VAL A 88 3.30 -16.51 4.93
C VAL A 88 4.20 -16.85 3.74
N THR A 89 4.20 -16.01 2.68
CA THR A 89 4.98 -16.25 1.45
C THR A 89 6.36 -15.61 1.47
N ALA A 90 6.65 -14.66 2.36
CA ALA A 90 7.93 -13.92 2.38
C ALA A 90 9.16 -14.84 2.33
N ASP A 91 9.14 -15.91 3.12
CA ASP A 91 10.27 -16.84 3.26
C ASP A 91 10.05 -18.17 2.51
N SER A 92 8.78 -18.55 2.26
CA SER A 92 8.42 -19.86 1.69
C SER A 92 8.24 -19.84 0.16
N ASP A 93 7.70 -18.76 -0.40
CA ASP A 93 7.48 -18.59 -1.83
C ASP A 93 7.67 -17.12 -2.24
N PRO A 94 8.93 -16.68 -2.44
CA PRO A 94 9.23 -15.30 -2.85
C PRO A 94 8.60 -14.89 -4.18
N LYS A 95 8.27 -15.85 -5.06
CA LYS A 95 7.63 -15.56 -6.35
C LYS A 95 6.16 -15.19 -6.14
N LEU A 96 5.44 -15.95 -5.32
CA LEU A 96 4.07 -15.59 -4.95
C LEU A 96 4.04 -14.30 -4.13
N CYS A 97 4.98 -14.12 -3.19
CA CYS A 97 5.12 -12.89 -2.41
C CYS A 97 5.25 -11.65 -3.32
N PHE A 98 6.08 -11.75 -4.37
CA PHE A 98 6.24 -10.71 -5.37
C PHE A 98 4.95 -10.40 -6.15
N GLU A 99 4.18 -11.41 -6.56
CA GLU A 99 2.89 -11.19 -7.24
C GLU A 99 1.84 -10.55 -6.32
N VAL A 100 1.82 -10.93 -5.04
CA VAL A 100 0.96 -10.29 -4.02
C VAL A 100 1.37 -8.84 -3.80
N LEU A 101 2.68 -8.56 -3.73
CA LEU A 101 3.22 -7.21 -3.57
C LEU A 101 2.75 -6.27 -4.69
N LYS A 102 2.69 -6.72 -5.94
CA LYS A 102 2.15 -5.91 -7.05
C LYS A 102 0.71 -5.46 -6.81
N VAL A 103 -0.15 -6.36 -6.32
CA VAL A 103 -1.54 -6.03 -5.99
C VAL A 103 -1.59 -5.03 -4.84
N VAL A 104 -0.80 -5.26 -3.79
CA VAL A 104 -0.72 -4.37 -2.62
C VAL A 104 -0.25 -2.96 -3.02
N VAL A 105 0.78 -2.84 -3.87
CA VAL A 105 1.25 -1.56 -4.40
C VAL A 105 0.16 -0.87 -5.22
N LYS A 106 -0.55 -1.61 -6.09
CA LYS A 106 -1.66 -1.08 -6.88
C LYS A 106 -2.79 -0.53 -6.00
N LEU A 107 -3.21 -1.27 -4.97
CA LEU A 107 -4.30 -0.86 -4.08
C LEU A 107 -3.90 0.30 -3.16
N THR A 108 -2.61 0.44 -2.86
CA THR A 108 -2.09 1.53 -2.02
C THR A 108 -1.70 2.77 -2.79
N LEU A 109 -1.83 2.81 -4.13
CA LEU A 109 -1.60 4.03 -4.89
C LEU A 109 -2.34 5.22 -4.27
N LYS A 110 -1.71 6.39 -4.31
CA LYS A 110 -2.32 7.64 -3.85
C LYS A 110 -3.72 7.75 -4.49
N PRO A 111 -4.79 8.03 -3.72
CA PRO A 111 -6.16 8.05 -4.25
C PRO A 111 -6.32 8.92 -5.49
N GLU A 112 -5.61 10.05 -5.54
CA GLU A 112 -5.60 10.98 -6.66
C GLU A 112 -4.92 10.41 -7.92
N ASP A 113 -3.89 9.58 -7.76
CA ASP A 113 -3.19 8.92 -8.87
C ASP A 113 -3.99 7.71 -9.36
N LEU A 114 -4.53 6.93 -8.42
CA LEU A 114 -5.38 5.78 -8.74
C LEU A 114 -6.65 6.24 -9.47
N GLY A 115 -7.31 7.28 -8.96
CA GLY A 115 -8.50 7.90 -9.52
C GLY A 115 -8.23 9.08 -10.45
N TYR A 116 -7.10 9.12 -11.16
CA TYR A 116 -6.70 10.32 -11.92
C TYR A 116 -7.76 10.84 -12.90
N LYS A 117 -8.52 9.93 -13.57
CA LYS A 117 -9.62 10.35 -14.45
C LYS A 117 -10.80 10.95 -13.70
N MET A 118 -11.11 10.45 -12.50
CA MET A 118 -12.11 11.03 -11.61
C MET A 118 -11.67 12.44 -11.18
N VAL A 119 -10.41 12.61 -10.79
CA VAL A 119 -9.84 13.91 -10.41
C VAL A 119 -9.92 14.90 -11.56
N ASN A 120 -9.51 14.50 -12.77
CA ASN A 120 -9.57 15.36 -13.95
C ASN A 120 -11.02 15.73 -14.30
N HIS A 121 -11.94 14.77 -14.21
CA HIS A 121 -13.36 15.02 -14.45
C HIS A 121 -13.92 16.07 -13.47
N LEU A 122 -13.62 15.95 -12.18
CA LEU A 122 -14.04 16.90 -11.15
C LEU A 122 -13.44 18.30 -11.36
N LYS A 123 -12.22 18.40 -11.91
CA LYS A 123 -11.55 19.69 -12.19
C LYS A 123 -12.06 20.37 -13.46
N GLU A 124 -12.30 19.60 -14.53
CA GLU A 124 -12.58 20.15 -15.86
C GLU A 124 -14.06 20.44 -16.11
N LYS A 125 -14.97 19.72 -15.42
CA LYS A 125 -16.41 19.86 -15.64
C LYS A 125 -17.01 20.90 -14.71
N LYS A 126 -17.81 21.82 -15.27
CA LYS A 126 -18.55 22.84 -14.50
C LYS A 126 -19.61 22.24 -13.55
N GLN A 127 -20.19 21.11 -13.93
CA GLN A 127 -21.17 20.35 -13.14
C GLN A 127 -20.81 18.86 -13.28
N PRO A 128 -19.84 18.37 -12.50
CA PRO A 128 -19.46 16.96 -12.54
C PRO A 128 -20.55 16.10 -11.91
N ASP A 129 -20.57 14.82 -12.27
CA ASP A 129 -21.45 13.83 -11.62
C ASP A 129 -21.07 13.72 -10.13
N PRO A 130 -22.01 13.96 -9.19
CA PRO A 130 -21.75 13.85 -7.75
C PRO A 130 -21.22 12.49 -7.30
N SER A 131 -21.56 11.41 -8.02
CA SER A 131 -21.10 10.06 -7.71
C SER A 131 -19.57 9.94 -7.78
N ILE A 132 -18.93 10.61 -8.74
CA ILE A 132 -17.46 10.60 -8.93
C ILE A 132 -16.74 11.13 -7.69
N GLY A 133 -17.28 12.18 -7.06
CA GLY A 133 -16.75 12.69 -5.79
C GLY A 133 -16.84 11.65 -4.68
N ALA A 134 -17.98 10.97 -4.55
CA ALA A 134 -18.17 9.91 -3.57
C ALA A 134 -17.21 8.72 -3.81
N TYR A 135 -16.95 8.36 -5.07
CA TYR A 135 -16.03 7.28 -5.43
C TYR A 135 -14.60 7.61 -5.02
N LEU A 136 -14.15 8.84 -5.29
CA LEU A 136 -12.83 9.29 -4.87
C LEU A 136 -12.69 9.32 -3.34
N ASP A 137 -13.75 9.73 -2.63
CA ASP A 137 -13.78 9.71 -1.17
C ASP A 137 -13.76 8.29 -0.59
N GLU A 138 -14.34 7.31 -1.28
CA GLU A 138 -14.17 5.89 -0.96
C GLU A 138 -12.72 5.45 -1.09
N LEU A 139 -12.05 5.74 -2.21
CA LEU A 139 -10.63 5.41 -2.40
C LEU A 139 -9.77 6.01 -1.28
N ARG A 140 -10.04 7.26 -0.87
CA ARG A 140 -9.37 7.90 0.28
C ARG A 140 -9.66 7.21 1.61
N ARG A 141 -10.87 6.69 1.82
CA ARG A 141 -11.20 5.89 3.02
C ARG A 141 -10.45 4.57 3.02
N TYR A 142 -10.43 3.85 1.90
CA TYR A 142 -9.73 2.57 1.78
C TYR A 142 -8.22 2.74 1.93
N HIS A 143 -7.63 3.74 1.29
CA HIS A 143 -6.21 4.06 1.44
C HIS A 143 -5.80 4.30 2.91
N ARG A 144 -6.60 5.06 3.66
CA ARG A 144 -6.40 5.23 5.12
C ARG A 144 -6.48 3.90 5.87
N ALA A 145 -7.45 3.05 5.53
CA ALA A 145 -7.60 1.74 6.15
C ALA A 145 -6.43 0.79 5.83
N TYR A 146 -5.83 0.89 4.63
CA TYR A 146 -4.63 0.13 4.25
C TYR A 146 -3.42 0.57 5.06
N LYS A 147 -3.18 1.88 5.19
CA LYS A 147 -2.11 2.42 6.06
C LYS A 147 -2.23 1.89 7.49
N SER A 148 -3.42 1.98 8.08
CA SER A 148 -3.66 1.47 9.43
C SER A 148 -3.50 -0.05 9.54
N ALA A 149 -3.65 -0.81 8.45
CA ALA A 149 -3.41 -2.26 8.46
C ALA A 149 -1.93 -2.60 8.47
N PHE A 150 -1.10 -1.85 7.73
CA PHE A 150 0.35 -1.95 7.80
C PHE A 150 0.90 -1.63 9.19
N VAL A 151 0.36 -0.61 9.87
CA VAL A 151 0.74 -0.29 11.26
C VAL A 151 0.46 -1.44 12.24
N ARG A 152 -0.64 -2.18 12.03
CA ARG A 152 -1.10 -3.25 12.94
C ARG A 152 -0.55 -4.63 12.61
N SER A 153 0.27 -4.74 11.57
CA SER A 153 0.85 -6.00 11.11
C SER A 153 2.37 -5.90 11.03
N ASP A 154 3.03 -7.05 10.88
CA ASP A 154 4.45 -7.21 10.54
C ASP A 154 4.66 -7.20 9.00
N ALA A 155 3.66 -6.77 8.22
CA ALA A 155 3.70 -6.81 6.76
C ALA A 155 4.90 -6.03 6.19
N MET A 156 5.30 -4.92 6.83
CA MET A 156 6.47 -4.16 6.41
C MET A 156 7.74 -5.02 6.43
N GLY A 157 7.96 -5.79 7.49
CA GLY A 157 9.10 -6.70 7.60
C GLY A 157 9.10 -7.77 6.50
N SER A 158 7.93 -8.31 6.15
CA SER A 158 7.80 -9.25 5.03
C SER A 158 8.20 -8.66 3.69
N VAL A 159 7.82 -7.41 3.42
CA VAL A 159 8.22 -6.73 2.18
C VAL A 159 9.70 -6.40 2.18
N VAL A 160 10.27 -5.95 3.32
CA VAL A 160 11.72 -5.68 3.43
C VAL A 160 12.53 -6.97 3.23
N ARG A 161 12.10 -8.11 3.79
CA ARG A 161 12.78 -9.41 3.59
C ARG A 161 12.82 -9.83 2.12
N LEU A 162 11.78 -9.52 1.33
CA LEU A 162 11.77 -9.79 -0.11
C LEU A 162 12.96 -9.11 -0.84
N LEU A 163 13.50 -8.01 -0.29
CA LEU A 163 14.63 -7.29 -0.88
C LEU A 163 16.01 -7.79 -0.46
N ALA A 164 16.12 -8.72 0.49
CA ALA A 164 17.41 -9.24 0.94
C ALA A 164 18.27 -9.75 -0.23
N ARG A 165 17.67 -10.55 -1.12
CA ARG A 165 18.35 -11.04 -2.32
C ARG A 165 18.60 -9.93 -3.35
N PRO A 166 17.59 -9.16 -3.83
CA PRO A 166 17.80 -8.07 -4.79
C PRO A 166 18.94 -7.12 -4.43
N LEU A 167 19.05 -6.75 -3.15
CA LEU A 167 20.06 -5.80 -2.67
C LEU A 167 21.45 -6.42 -2.50
N SER A 168 21.54 -7.74 -2.29
CA SER A 168 22.83 -8.46 -2.22
C SER A 168 23.51 -8.63 -3.58
N VAL A 169 22.76 -8.44 -4.68
CA VAL A 169 23.24 -8.59 -6.05
C VAL A 169 23.60 -7.21 -6.61
N ARG A 170 24.71 -7.15 -7.36
CA ARG A 170 25.13 -5.94 -8.06
C ARG A 170 24.06 -5.52 -9.08
N GLU A 171 23.92 -4.22 -9.29
CA GLU A 171 22.86 -3.68 -10.17
C GLU A 171 22.88 -4.29 -11.58
N ASP A 172 24.06 -4.47 -12.16
CA ASP A 172 24.28 -5.03 -13.50
C ASP A 172 23.97 -6.53 -13.62
N GLU A 173 23.86 -7.22 -12.48
CA GLU A 173 23.60 -8.66 -12.40
C GLU A 173 22.18 -8.98 -11.91
N ARG A 174 21.39 -7.95 -11.55
CA ARG A 174 20.01 -8.12 -11.09
C ARG A 174 19.12 -8.62 -12.22
N SER A 175 18.21 -9.53 -11.88
CA SER A 175 17.12 -9.86 -12.79
C SER A 175 16.11 -8.71 -12.87
N GLU A 176 15.29 -8.67 -13.92
CA GLU A 176 14.19 -7.70 -14.02
C GLU A 176 13.26 -7.74 -12.80
N GLN A 177 13.01 -8.94 -12.27
CA GLN A 177 12.21 -9.12 -11.06
C GLN A 177 12.89 -8.51 -9.82
N ASP A 178 14.22 -8.61 -9.70
CA ASP A 178 14.95 -8.01 -8.57
C ASP A 178 14.85 -6.49 -8.62
N SER A 179 15.10 -5.89 -9.78
CA SER A 179 14.97 -4.45 -10.00
C SER A 179 13.54 -3.97 -9.72
N LEU A 180 12.54 -4.67 -10.27
CA LEU A 180 11.13 -4.33 -10.05
C LEU A 180 10.72 -4.53 -8.59
N SER A 181 11.28 -5.48 -7.86
CA SER A 181 11.00 -5.65 -6.42
C SER A 181 11.46 -4.42 -5.63
N ILE A 182 12.65 -3.90 -5.94
CA ILE A 182 13.18 -2.68 -5.31
C ILE A 182 12.24 -1.51 -5.63
N GLU A 183 11.90 -1.29 -6.91
CA GLU A 183 10.99 -0.21 -7.32
C GLU A 183 9.62 -0.31 -6.63
N LEU A 184 9.05 -1.51 -6.54
CA LEU A 184 7.76 -1.74 -5.91
C LEU A 184 7.79 -1.48 -4.39
N LEU A 185 8.89 -1.81 -3.69
CA LEU A 185 9.01 -1.43 -2.28
C LEU A 185 8.98 0.10 -2.15
N PHE A 186 9.79 0.83 -2.90
CA PHE A 186 9.85 2.28 -2.78
C PHE A 186 8.53 2.95 -3.17
N ALA A 187 7.84 2.42 -4.18
CA ALA A 187 6.48 2.82 -4.50
C ALA A 187 5.52 2.55 -3.32
N LEU A 188 5.59 1.38 -2.69
CA LEU A 188 4.79 1.06 -1.50
C LEU A 188 5.09 2.01 -0.32
N LEU A 189 6.37 2.30 -0.04
CA LEU A 189 6.75 3.22 1.03
C LEU A 189 6.15 4.61 0.77
N LEU A 190 6.31 5.13 -0.45
CA LEU A 190 5.76 6.42 -0.86
C LEU A 190 4.23 6.46 -0.73
N ASN A 191 3.56 5.43 -1.25
CA ASN A 191 2.11 5.24 -1.14
C ASN A 191 1.64 5.26 0.32
N LEU A 192 2.28 4.47 1.19
CA LEU A 192 1.91 4.39 2.60
C LEU A 192 2.22 5.69 3.35
N LEU A 193 3.29 6.40 3.02
CA LEU A 193 3.64 7.68 3.66
C LEU A 193 2.74 8.84 3.20
N TYR A 194 2.12 8.75 2.02
CA TYR A 194 1.22 9.76 1.49
C TYR A 194 0.11 10.17 2.48
N THR A 195 0.00 11.47 2.76
CA THR A 195 -0.99 12.03 3.70
C THR A 195 -1.95 13.00 3.04
N ALA A 196 -1.41 13.93 2.26
CA ALA A 196 -2.10 14.96 1.51
C ALA A 196 -1.19 15.40 0.36
N HIS A 197 -1.77 15.97 -0.69
CA HIS A 197 -0.97 16.55 -1.77
C HIS A 197 -0.23 17.79 -1.24
N PRO A 198 1.04 18.05 -1.62
CA PRO A 198 1.78 19.23 -1.16
C PRO A 198 1.08 20.57 -1.41
N ASP A 199 0.34 20.66 -2.53
CA ASP A 199 -0.43 21.86 -2.90
C ASP A 199 -1.86 21.88 -2.31
N GLU A 200 -2.24 20.92 -1.46
CA GLU A 200 -3.56 20.91 -0.83
C GLU A 200 -3.67 22.08 0.17
N PRO A 201 -4.77 22.87 0.15
CA PRO A 201 -4.93 23.96 1.10
C PRO A 201 -4.97 23.43 2.55
N PRO A 202 -4.65 24.29 3.55
CA PRO A 202 -4.75 23.91 4.94
C PRO A 202 -6.13 23.33 5.26
N PRO A 203 -6.20 22.25 6.05
CA PRO A 203 -7.47 21.62 6.36
C PRO A 203 -8.36 22.58 7.16
N GLU A 204 -9.65 22.60 6.80
CA GLU A 204 -10.67 23.33 7.56
C GLU A 204 -10.70 22.91 9.03
N PRO A 205 -10.99 23.82 9.99
CA PRO A 205 -11.02 23.50 11.41
C PRO A 205 -11.95 22.34 11.77
N SER A 206 -13.05 22.16 11.02
CA SER A 206 -14.00 21.05 11.19
C SER A 206 -13.38 19.67 10.93
N ARG A 207 -12.25 19.61 10.21
CA ARG A 207 -11.51 18.38 9.89
C ARG A 207 -10.31 18.14 10.80
N ALA A 208 -10.13 18.92 11.87
CA ALA A 208 -8.98 18.80 12.76
C ALA A 208 -8.80 17.37 13.33
N ALA A 209 -9.89 16.69 13.71
CA ALA A 209 -9.84 15.32 14.21
C ALA A 209 -9.36 14.31 13.15
N ASP A 210 -9.79 14.47 11.90
CA ASP A 210 -9.33 13.65 10.79
C ASP A 210 -7.83 13.84 10.54
N VAL A 211 -7.35 15.09 10.58
CA VAL A 211 -5.95 15.44 10.40
C VAL A 211 -5.11 14.82 11.52
N GLN A 212 -5.54 14.98 12.78
CA GLN A 212 -4.88 14.39 13.93
C GLN A 212 -4.76 12.86 13.80
N THR A 213 -5.85 12.19 13.42
CA THR A 213 -5.85 10.74 13.18
C THR A 213 -4.86 10.35 12.08
N ARG A 214 -4.79 11.10 10.97
CA ARG A 214 -3.82 10.85 9.89
C ARG A 214 -2.38 11.02 10.36
N THR A 215 -2.11 12.05 11.17
CA THR A 215 -0.79 12.29 11.76
C THR A 215 -0.39 11.16 12.70
N GLU A 216 -1.30 10.66 13.53
CA GLU A 216 -1.03 9.52 14.43
C GLU A 216 -0.72 8.23 13.66
N VAL A 217 -1.48 7.95 12.59
CA VAL A 217 -1.21 6.81 11.70
C VAL A 217 0.14 6.97 11.02
N LEU A 218 0.47 8.16 10.49
CA LEU A 218 1.79 8.42 9.89
C LEU A 218 2.92 8.16 10.89
N ARG A 219 2.81 8.68 12.12
CA ARG A 219 3.81 8.46 13.17
C ARG A 219 3.98 6.99 13.52
N SER A 220 2.87 6.26 13.65
CA SER A 220 2.91 4.82 13.92
C SER A 220 3.51 4.03 12.77
N LEU A 221 3.26 4.46 11.53
CA LEU A 221 3.86 3.87 10.34
C LEU A 221 5.37 4.12 10.29
N LEU A 222 5.84 5.33 10.61
CA LEU A 222 7.27 5.63 10.70
C LEU A 222 7.97 4.76 11.74
N VAL A 223 7.34 4.54 12.91
CA VAL A 223 7.87 3.63 13.94
C VAL A 223 7.92 2.19 13.42
N ALA A 224 6.89 1.72 12.71
CA ALA A 224 6.89 0.39 12.12
C ALA A 224 7.94 0.23 11.01
N MET A 225 8.12 1.25 10.17
CA MET A 225 9.14 1.27 9.11
C MET A 225 10.56 1.26 9.68
N GLU A 226 10.84 2.06 10.71
CA GLU A 226 12.13 2.04 11.40
C GLU A 226 12.40 0.68 12.05
N ARG A 227 11.41 0.12 12.77
CA ARG A 227 11.56 -1.19 13.44
C ARG A 227 11.91 -2.30 12.46
N GLU A 228 11.36 -2.24 11.24
CA GLU A 228 11.54 -3.25 10.20
C GLU A 228 12.61 -2.84 9.16
N HIS A 229 13.45 -1.85 9.46
CA HIS A 229 14.57 -1.37 8.65
C HIS A 229 14.25 -0.74 7.28
N ALA A 230 12.99 -0.35 7.06
CA ALA A 230 12.56 0.24 5.79
C ALA A 230 13.09 1.68 5.58
N LEU A 231 13.24 2.46 6.65
CA LEU A 231 13.79 3.83 6.56
C LEU A 231 15.30 3.81 6.36
N GLU A 232 16.02 2.92 7.03
CA GLU A 232 17.46 2.72 6.82
C GLU A 232 17.75 2.23 5.41
N LEU A 233 16.89 1.37 4.86
CA LEU A 233 17.01 0.96 3.47
C LEU A 233 16.81 2.14 2.51
N ALA A 234 15.82 2.99 2.77
CA ALA A 234 15.62 4.19 1.95
C ALA A 234 16.81 5.14 2.02
N LEU A 235 17.40 5.32 3.20
CA LEU A 235 18.61 6.10 3.39
C LEU A 235 19.81 5.45 2.67
N TYR A 236 19.96 4.13 2.76
CA TYR A 236 21.01 3.40 2.05
C TYR A 236 20.92 3.65 0.55
N VAL A 237 19.75 3.47 -0.06
CA VAL A 237 19.57 3.71 -1.50
C VAL A 237 19.80 5.18 -1.85
N LEU A 238 19.34 6.12 -1.01
CA LEU A 238 19.58 7.55 -1.21
C LEU A 238 21.08 7.89 -1.23
N GLN A 239 21.90 7.26 -0.39
CA GLN A 239 23.36 7.46 -0.39
C GLN A 239 24.02 6.97 -1.68
N GLN A 240 23.40 6.03 -2.40
CA GLN A 240 23.96 5.46 -3.63
C GLN A 240 23.55 6.23 -4.90
N VAL A 241 22.62 7.20 -4.81
CA VAL A 241 22.06 7.91 -5.97
C VAL A 241 23.10 8.62 -6.85
N GLU A 242 24.19 9.09 -6.25
CA GLU A 242 25.26 9.80 -6.94
C GLU A 242 26.43 8.89 -7.34
N GLU A 243 26.40 7.61 -6.94
CA GLU A 243 27.47 6.67 -7.24
C GLU A 243 27.56 6.37 -8.76
N PRO A 244 28.76 6.42 -9.35
CA PRO A 244 28.95 6.06 -10.75
C PRO A 244 28.48 4.62 -11.02
N GLY A 245 27.50 4.46 -11.91
CA GLY A 245 26.94 3.16 -12.29
C GLY A 245 25.68 2.74 -11.52
N ALA A 246 25.19 3.56 -10.58
CA ALA A 246 23.95 3.33 -9.84
C ALA A 246 22.70 3.89 -10.58
N LEU A 247 22.51 3.52 -11.85
CA LEU A 247 21.47 4.12 -12.71
C LEU A 247 20.05 3.82 -12.20
N ALA A 248 19.82 2.61 -11.70
CA ALA A 248 18.53 2.19 -11.15
C ALA A 248 18.18 2.98 -9.89
N TYR A 249 19.13 3.22 -8.99
CA TYR A 249 18.88 4.03 -7.80
C TYR A 249 18.66 5.51 -8.15
N ARG A 250 19.39 6.03 -9.14
CA ARG A 250 19.17 7.39 -9.64
C ARG A 250 17.77 7.58 -10.25
N ALA A 251 17.18 6.54 -10.84
CA ALA A 251 15.81 6.58 -11.34
C ALA A 251 14.77 6.77 -10.20
N LEU A 252 15.12 6.40 -8.97
CA LEU A 252 14.26 6.57 -7.79
C LEU A 252 14.36 7.96 -7.14
N ASN A 253 15.15 8.90 -7.69
CA ASN A 253 15.41 10.20 -7.04
C ASN A 253 14.17 10.96 -6.60
N LEU A 254 13.16 11.05 -7.47
CA LEU A 254 11.92 11.76 -7.15
C LEU A 254 11.11 11.02 -6.09
N THR A 255 11.03 9.68 -6.20
CA THR A 255 10.39 8.82 -5.20
C THR A 255 11.04 8.97 -3.83
N LEU A 256 12.38 8.94 -3.76
CA LEU A 256 13.14 9.12 -2.52
C LEU A 256 12.95 10.53 -1.94
N LEU A 257 12.96 11.57 -2.78
CA LEU A 257 12.70 12.94 -2.35
C LEU A 257 11.31 13.08 -1.72
N GLU A 258 10.28 12.50 -2.34
CA GLU A 258 8.93 12.52 -1.78
C GLU A 258 8.83 11.70 -0.49
N ILE A 259 9.51 10.55 -0.39
CA ILE A 259 9.59 9.78 0.86
C ILE A 259 10.16 10.66 1.97
N VAL A 260 11.29 11.33 1.73
CA VAL A 260 11.92 12.25 2.70
C VAL A 260 10.96 13.39 3.07
N TYR A 261 10.25 13.96 2.09
CA TYR A 261 9.23 14.98 2.34
C TYR A 261 8.15 14.47 3.30
N TYR A 262 7.55 13.30 3.06
CA TYR A 262 6.49 12.78 3.94
C TYR A 262 7.00 12.32 5.30
N VAL A 263 8.23 11.81 5.40
CA VAL A 263 8.87 11.49 6.69
C VAL A 263 8.99 12.74 7.56
N LEU A 264 9.34 13.87 6.95
CA LEU A 264 9.56 15.13 7.66
C LEU A 264 8.30 15.99 7.80
N SER A 265 7.26 15.77 6.98
CA SER A 265 6.07 16.64 6.95
C SER A 265 5.21 16.60 8.21
N ALA A 266 5.42 15.61 9.09
CA ALA A 266 4.72 15.51 10.37
C ALA A 266 5.20 16.55 11.40
N HIS A 267 6.36 17.16 11.21
CA HIS A 267 6.97 18.08 12.18
C HIS A 267 7.66 19.26 11.51
N THR A 268 7.73 20.38 12.23
CA THR A 268 8.59 21.48 11.82
C THR A 268 10.03 21.24 12.27
N PRO A 269 11.05 21.75 11.55
CA PRO A 269 12.46 21.63 11.97
C PRO A 269 12.68 22.13 13.40
N THR A 270 12.03 23.24 13.79
CA THR A 270 12.10 23.80 15.14
C THR A 270 11.51 22.87 16.20
N ALA A 271 10.39 22.19 15.90
CA ALA A 271 9.78 21.23 16.82
C ALA A 271 10.67 20.00 17.02
N LEU A 272 11.31 19.50 15.95
CA LEU A 272 12.27 18.39 16.04
C LEU A 272 13.50 18.78 16.89
N TYR A 273 14.06 19.97 16.64
CA TYR A 273 15.19 20.49 17.41
C TYR A 273 14.87 20.65 18.91
N ALA A 274 13.66 21.12 19.22
CA ALA A 274 13.21 21.28 20.61
C ALA A 274 13.03 19.93 21.33
N CYS A 275 12.54 18.89 20.65
CA CYS A 275 12.40 17.56 21.21
C CYS A 275 13.75 16.93 21.61
N GLY A 276 14.82 17.18 20.83
CA GLY A 276 16.17 16.69 21.12
C GLY A 276 16.85 17.35 22.33
N ARG A 277 16.25 18.39 22.92
CA ARG A 277 16.76 19.10 24.11
C ARG A 277 16.13 18.64 25.43
N ARG A 278 15.31 17.59 25.46
CA ARG A 278 14.85 17.04 26.75
C ARG A 278 16.07 16.58 27.57
N PRO A 279 16.28 17.08 28.80
CA PRO A 279 17.38 16.62 29.64
C PRO A 279 17.17 15.14 30.01
N PRO A 280 18.27 14.41 30.33
CA PRO A 280 18.22 13.00 30.72
C PRO A 280 17.34 12.75 31.96
#